data_AF-A0A1D3L146-F1
#
_entry.id   AF-A0A1D3L146-F1
#
_cell.length_a   1.000
_cell.length_b   1.000
_cell.length_c   1.000
_cell.angle_alpha   90.00
_cell.angle_beta   90.00
_cell.angle_gamma   90.00
#
_symmetry.space_group_name_H-M   'P 1'
#
loop_
_entity.id
_entity.type
_entity.pdbx_description
1 polymer ?
#
loop_
_entity_poly.entity_id
_entity_poly.type
_entity_poly.pdbx_seq_one_letter_code
_entity_poly.pdbx_strand_id
1 'polypeptide(L)'
;MNVNRNVIDSLWYPIKNLLKLILLGIILIIPVVNFIGLGYYLRIIKSTLAGSGKLPGFERVGELFIDGIKVLVVSIIYAIVPLIFYALSQAFPGSTTLPLLATSFALIISIFAYIGIANMAYHDSELGAAFKYGEILGRIAKIGWRRYIIWWIVMTLIITVAGSIIGIVGGILLFWVLGLPVVLLGYSYLIIFQARSIALTFAS
;
A
#
# COMPACT_ATOMS: atom_id res chain seq x y z
N MET A 1 -14.17 -1.60 -14.76
CA MET A 1 -12.75 -2.03 -14.59
C MET A 1 -12.20 -3.01 -15.64
N ASN A 2 -10.99 -2.75 -16.17
CA ASN A 2 -10.12 -3.71 -16.88
C ASN A 2 -8.84 -3.92 -16.05
N VAL A 3 -8.72 -5.07 -15.38
CA VAL A 3 -7.64 -5.38 -14.43
C VAL A 3 -6.27 -5.24 -15.10
N ASN A 4 -6.10 -5.83 -16.28
CA ASN A 4 -4.83 -5.85 -17.00
C ASN A 4 -4.34 -4.42 -17.29
N ARG A 5 -5.22 -3.56 -17.82
CA ARG A 5 -4.89 -2.16 -18.10
C ARG A 5 -4.48 -1.40 -16.84
N ASN A 6 -5.22 -1.56 -15.73
CA ASN A 6 -4.92 -0.85 -14.49
C ASN A 6 -3.57 -1.28 -13.90
N VAL A 7 -3.28 -2.59 -13.90
CA VAL A 7 -2.00 -3.13 -13.41
C VAL A 7 -0.85 -2.67 -14.30
N ILE A 8 -0.97 -2.76 -15.63
CA ILE A 8 0.07 -2.32 -16.56
C ILE A 8 0.32 -0.81 -16.45
N ASP A 9 -0.71 0.05 -16.44
CA ASP A 9 -0.51 1.51 -16.27
C ASP A 9 0.25 1.80 -14.97
N SER A 10 -0.09 1.08 -13.91
CA SER A 10 0.53 1.25 -12.60
C SER A 10 2.00 0.82 -12.61
N LEU A 11 2.39 -0.23 -13.34
CA LEU A 11 3.79 -0.68 -13.43
C LEU A 11 4.70 0.38 -14.07
N TRP A 12 4.18 1.11 -15.06
CA TRP A 12 4.93 2.19 -15.71
C TRP A 12 4.93 3.48 -14.90
N TYR A 13 3.95 3.68 -14.02
CA TYR A 13 3.73 4.93 -13.30
C TYR A 13 4.93 5.43 -12.48
N PRO A 14 5.65 4.59 -11.69
CA PRO A 14 6.84 5.03 -10.95
C PRO A 14 7.99 5.52 -11.85
N ILE A 15 8.13 4.92 -13.03
CA ILE A 15 9.26 5.17 -13.94
C ILE A 15 9.06 6.48 -14.72
N LYS A 16 7.83 7.00 -14.78
CA LYS A 16 7.53 8.30 -15.42
C LYS A 16 8.29 9.48 -14.80
N ASN A 17 8.74 9.37 -13.55
CA ASN A 17 9.57 10.39 -12.91
C ASN A 17 10.58 9.77 -11.94
N LEU A 18 11.76 9.44 -12.48
CA LEU A 18 12.85 8.83 -11.72
C LEU A 18 13.33 9.70 -10.55
N LEU A 19 13.30 11.04 -10.70
CA LEU A 19 13.69 11.96 -9.62
C LEU A 19 12.77 11.78 -8.41
N LYS A 20 11.46 11.71 -8.62
CA LYS A 20 10.49 11.50 -7.54
C LYS A 20 10.60 10.11 -6.91
N LEU A 21 10.92 9.09 -7.71
CA LEU A 21 11.20 7.74 -7.23
C LEU A 21 12.43 7.73 -6.30
N ILE A 22 13.54 8.33 -6.74
CA ILE A 22 14.78 8.43 -5.95
C ILE A 22 14.56 9.25 -4.68
N LEU A 23 13.83 10.38 -4.78
CA LEU A 23 13.55 11.24 -3.64
C LEU A 23 12.68 10.53 -2.60
N LEU A 24 11.68 9.74 -3.02
CA LEU A 24 10.95 8.86 -2.12
C LEU A 24 11.90 7.84 -1.47
N GLY A 25 12.82 7.26 -2.23
CA GLY A 25 13.84 6.34 -1.72
C GLY A 25 14.69 6.95 -0.61
N ILE A 26 15.15 8.19 -0.79
CA ILE A 26 15.94 8.90 0.22
C ILE A 26 15.10 9.19 1.47
N ILE A 27 13.83 9.59 1.30
CA ILE A 27 12.88 9.84 2.38
C ILE A 27 12.69 8.58 3.26
N LEU A 28 12.69 7.40 2.65
CA LEU A 28 12.46 6.13 3.34
C LEU A 28 13.68 5.62 4.15
N ILE A 29 14.82 6.32 4.12
CA ILE A 29 16.01 5.94 4.90
C ILE A 29 15.79 6.19 6.39
N ILE A 30 15.16 7.31 6.73
CA ILE A 30 15.01 7.74 8.12
C ILE A 30 13.66 7.22 8.63
N PRO A 31 13.60 6.34 9.64
CA PRO A 31 12.36 5.70 10.08
C PRO A 31 11.23 6.67 10.41
N VAL A 32 11.54 7.81 11.03
CA VAL A 32 10.55 8.86 11.36
C VAL A 32 10.01 9.55 10.09
N VAL A 33 10.80 9.60 9.02
CA VAL A 33 10.44 10.22 7.74
C VAL A 33 9.60 9.24 6.89
N ASN A 34 9.54 7.94 7.23
CA ASN A 34 8.67 6.97 6.56
C ASN A 34 7.17 7.35 6.60
N PHE A 35 6.75 8.14 7.59
CA PHE A 35 5.38 8.69 7.61
C PHE A 35 5.12 9.59 6.39
N ILE A 36 6.11 10.35 5.92
CA ILE A 36 5.97 11.14 4.68
C ILE A 36 5.76 10.20 3.48
N GLY A 37 6.38 9.02 3.47
CA GLY A 37 6.14 8.00 2.45
C GLY A 37 4.69 7.50 2.43
N LEU A 38 4.10 7.25 3.61
CA LEU A 38 2.68 6.89 3.74
C LEU A 38 1.73 8.02 3.36
N GLY A 39 2.07 9.28 3.68
CA GLY A 39 1.31 10.42 3.21
C GLY A 39 1.41 10.60 1.69
N TYR A 40 2.58 10.33 1.12
CA TYR A 40 2.80 10.41 -0.32
C TYR A 40 2.02 9.31 -1.06
N TYR A 41 1.93 8.12 -0.48
CA TYR A 41 1.03 7.06 -0.93
C TYR A 41 -0.41 7.56 -1.03
N LEU A 42 -0.93 8.21 0.03
CA LEU A 42 -2.28 8.77 0.01
C LEU A 42 -2.44 9.89 -1.03
N ARG A 43 -1.42 10.74 -1.18
CA ARG A 43 -1.39 11.82 -2.19
C ARG A 43 -1.42 11.29 -3.62
N ILE A 44 -0.73 10.19 -3.90
CA ILE A 44 -0.80 9.53 -5.22
C ILE A 44 -2.22 9.03 -5.49
N ILE A 45 -2.88 8.46 -4.48
CA ILE A 45 -4.27 8.03 -4.61
C ILE A 45 -5.15 9.24 -4.95
N LYS A 46 -5.10 10.30 -4.14
CA LYS A 46 -5.85 11.55 -4.39
C LYS A 46 -5.62 12.10 -5.80
N SER A 47 -4.35 12.21 -6.21
CA SER A 47 -3.98 12.73 -7.52
C SER A 47 -4.53 11.87 -8.67
N THR A 48 -4.49 10.54 -8.51
CA THR A 48 -5.03 9.60 -9.48
C THR A 48 -6.56 9.66 -9.55
N LEU A 49 -7.24 9.76 -8.40
CA LEU A 49 -8.69 9.92 -8.33
C LEU A 49 -9.15 11.25 -8.97
N ALA A 50 -8.33 12.29 -8.88
CA ALA A 50 -8.52 13.56 -9.58
C ALA A 50 -8.22 13.49 -11.10
N GLY A 51 -7.92 12.29 -11.64
CA GLY A 51 -7.66 12.07 -13.06
C GLY A 51 -6.24 12.40 -13.53
N SER A 52 -5.32 12.77 -12.62
CA SER A 52 -3.93 13.05 -12.99
C SER A 52 -3.20 11.78 -13.40
N GLY A 53 -2.52 11.81 -14.55
CA GLY A 53 -1.57 10.79 -15.00
C GLY A 53 -0.12 11.04 -14.59
N LYS A 54 0.15 12.11 -13.83
CA LYS A 54 1.49 12.55 -13.42
C LYS A 54 1.68 12.32 -11.92
N LEU A 55 2.90 11.90 -11.54
CA LEU A 55 3.30 11.79 -10.14
C LEU A 55 3.16 13.15 -9.43
N PRO A 56 2.48 13.23 -8.27
CA PRO A 56 2.38 14.47 -7.49
C PRO A 56 3.75 14.88 -6.95
N GLY A 57 3.94 16.15 -6.60
CA GLY A 57 5.19 16.60 -5.97
C GLY A 57 5.20 16.35 -4.45
N PHE A 58 6.32 16.71 -3.83
CA PHE A 58 6.55 16.59 -2.38
C PHE A 58 6.31 17.92 -1.64
N GLU A 59 5.65 18.89 -2.28
CA GLU A 59 5.35 20.16 -1.67
C GLU A 59 4.49 19.96 -0.42
N ARG A 60 4.59 20.87 0.57
CA ARG A 60 3.84 20.75 1.83
C ARG A 60 4.12 19.44 2.55
N VAL A 61 5.39 19.18 2.85
CA VAL A 61 5.87 17.97 3.55
C VAL A 61 5.16 17.78 4.89
N GLY A 62 4.78 18.86 5.59
CA GLY A 62 3.99 18.79 6.82
C GLY A 62 2.63 18.12 6.63
N GLU A 63 1.93 18.39 5.53
CA GLU A 63 0.68 17.70 5.20
C GLU A 63 0.91 16.21 4.91
N LEU A 64 1.98 15.88 4.19
CA LEU A 64 2.37 14.48 3.95
C LEU A 64 2.64 13.74 5.25
N PHE A 65 3.33 14.38 6.20
CA PHE A 65 3.60 13.76 7.50
C PHE A 65 2.31 13.46 8.27
N ILE A 66 1.39 14.43 8.34
CA ILE A 66 0.09 14.27 9.01
C ILE A 66 -0.76 13.19 8.33
N ASP A 67 -0.88 13.24 7.00
CA ASP A 67 -1.60 12.23 6.23
C ASP A 67 -0.97 10.83 6.40
N GLY A 68 0.35 10.76 6.54
CA GLY A 68 1.08 9.54 6.85
C GLY A 68 0.72 8.92 8.19
N ILE A 69 0.65 9.74 9.25
CA ILE A 69 0.18 9.31 10.57
C ILE A 69 -1.26 8.79 10.48
N LYS A 70 -2.13 9.47 9.71
CA LYS A 70 -3.51 9.02 9.53
C LYS A 70 -3.58 7.65 8.85
N VAL A 71 -2.82 7.44 7.78
CA VAL A 71 -2.72 6.14 7.10
C VAL A 71 -2.20 5.07 8.05
N LEU A 72 -1.21 5.38 8.89
CA LEU A 72 -0.70 4.45 9.90
C LEU A 72 -1.78 4.06 10.91
N VAL A 73 -2.51 5.03 11.47
CA VAL A 73 -3.61 4.77 12.41
C VAL A 73 -4.66 3.86 11.76
N VAL A 74 -5.05 4.14 10.52
CA VAL A 74 -6.00 3.30 9.78
C VAL A 74 -5.47 1.88 9.59
N SER A 75 -4.20 1.77 9.20
CA SER A 75 -3.54 0.48 8.98
C SER A 75 -3.43 -0.35 10.25
N ILE A 76 -3.12 0.29 11.39
CA ILE A 76 -3.09 -0.36 12.70
C ILE A 76 -4.48 -0.88 13.04
N ILE A 77 -5.53 -0.06 12.89
CA ILE A 77 -6.92 -0.47 13.20
C ILE A 77 -7.32 -1.69 12.38
N TYR A 78 -7.02 -1.71 11.08
CA TYR A 78 -7.25 -2.89 10.24
C TYR A 78 -6.40 -4.10 10.67
N ALA A 79 -5.20 -3.87 11.19
CA ALA A 79 -4.29 -4.93 11.63
C ALA A 79 -4.55 -5.45 13.06
N ILE A 80 -5.43 -4.83 13.85
CA ILE A 80 -5.67 -5.22 15.26
C ILE A 80 -5.96 -6.72 15.39
N VAL A 81 -6.95 -7.23 14.65
CA VAL A 81 -7.37 -8.64 14.76
C VAL A 81 -6.25 -9.59 14.35
N PRO A 82 -5.62 -9.45 13.17
CA PRO A 82 -4.46 -10.27 12.80
C PRO A 82 -3.32 -10.20 13.82
N LEU A 83 -3.02 -9.01 14.35
CA LEU A 83 -1.93 -8.82 15.31
C LEU A 83 -2.21 -9.51 16.65
N ILE A 84 -3.47 -9.54 17.10
CA ILE A 84 -3.85 -10.28 18.32
C ILE A 84 -3.56 -11.77 18.13
N PHE A 85 -4.04 -12.38 17.04
CA PHE A 85 -3.77 -13.80 16.76
C PHE A 85 -2.28 -14.09 16.58
N TYR A 86 -1.56 -13.17 15.92
CA TYR A 86 -0.11 -13.27 15.79
C TYR A 86 0.60 -13.23 17.15
N ALA A 87 0.26 -12.26 18.02
CA ALA A 87 0.83 -12.15 19.36
C ALA A 87 0.52 -13.38 20.22
N LEU A 88 -0.71 -13.89 20.17
CA LEU A 88 -1.10 -15.13 20.85
C LEU A 88 -0.27 -16.33 20.37
N SER A 89 0.03 -16.40 19.07
CA SER A 89 0.87 -17.49 18.55
C SER A 89 2.27 -17.52 19.18
N GLN A 90 2.81 -16.36 19.58
CA GLN A 90 4.11 -16.27 20.24
C GLN A 90 4.05 -16.69 21.70
N ALA A 91 2.90 -16.51 22.36
CA ALA A 91 2.65 -16.97 23.73
C ALA A 91 2.43 -18.50 23.81
N PHE A 92 2.01 -19.12 22.70
CA PHE A 92 1.79 -20.57 22.60
C PHE A 92 2.65 -21.19 21.49
N PRO A 93 3.99 -21.21 21.67
CA PRO A 93 4.89 -21.77 20.67
C PRO A 93 4.58 -23.25 20.45
N GLY A 94 4.37 -23.64 19.18
CA GLY A 94 3.93 -24.98 18.78
C GLY A 94 2.48 -25.06 18.30
N SER A 95 1.67 -24.02 18.52
CA SER A 95 0.36 -23.92 17.89
C SER A 95 0.48 -23.66 16.39
N THR A 96 -0.05 -24.57 15.56
CA THR A 96 -0.18 -24.37 14.11
C THR A 96 -1.45 -23.60 13.75
N THR A 97 -2.45 -23.57 14.63
CA THR A 97 -3.76 -22.96 14.37
C THR A 97 -3.74 -21.44 14.48
N LEU A 98 -3.04 -20.88 15.49
CA LEU A 98 -3.00 -19.44 15.72
C LEU A 98 -2.32 -18.65 14.57
N PRO A 99 -1.17 -19.07 14.02
CA PRO A 99 -0.58 -18.41 12.86
C PRO A 99 -1.46 -18.50 11.61
N LEU A 100 -2.17 -19.61 11.41
CA LEU A 100 -3.09 -19.78 10.29
C LEU A 100 -4.30 -18.84 10.40
N LEU A 101 -4.85 -18.66 11.60
CA LEU A 101 -5.92 -17.68 11.86
C LEU A 101 -5.42 -16.25 11.62
N ALA A 102 -4.25 -15.89 12.16
CA ALA A 102 -3.67 -14.57 11.95
C ALA A 102 -3.54 -14.24 10.46
N THR A 103 -2.99 -15.18 9.68
CA THR A 103 -2.81 -15.04 8.23
C THR A 103 -4.15 -14.97 7.50
N SER A 104 -5.11 -15.80 7.87
CA SER A 104 -6.45 -15.82 7.26
C SER A 104 -7.18 -14.50 7.48
N PHE A 105 -7.17 -13.98 8.72
CA PHE A 105 -7.75 -12.67 9.02
C PHE A 105 -7.01 -11.53 8.30
N ALA A 106 -5.68 -11.58 8.21
CA ALA A 106 -4.91 -10.59 7.47
C ALA A 106 -5.32 -10.54 5.99
N LEU A 107 -5.46 -11.71 5.35
CA LEU A 107 -5.91 -11.79 3.95
C LEU A 107 -7.33 -11.24 3.79
N ILE A 108 -8.28 -11.71 4.61
CA ILE A 108 -9.68 -11.25 4.52
C ILE A 108 -9.79 -9.74 4.74
N ILE A 109 -9.11 -9.20 5.75
CA ILE A 109 -9.18 -7.78 6.06
C ILE A 109 -8.48 -6.93 4.98
N SER A 110 -7.39 -7.41 4.40
CA SER A 110 -6.68 -6.70 3.33
C SER A 110 -7.56 -6.46 2.10
N ILE A 111 -8.57 -7.32 1.84
CA ILE A 111 -9.58 -7.12 0.78
C ILE A 111 -10.32 -5.80 0.99
N PHE A 112 -10.52 -5.36 2.23
CA PHE A 112 -11.21 -4.10 2.54
C PHE A 112 -10.24 -2.94 2.76
N ALA A 113 -9.09 -3.20 3.38
CA ALA A 113 -8.15 -2.16 3.80
C ALA A 113 -7.68 -1.26 2.64
N TYR A 114 -7.36 -1.83 1.47
CA TYR A 114 -6.91 -1.05 0.32
C TYR A 114 -7.98 -0.07 -0.19
N ILE A 115 -9.24 -0.52 -0.27
CA ILE A 115 -10.36 0.34 -0.68
C ILE A 115 -10.75 1.30 0.44
N GLY A 116 -10.56 0.92 1.71
CA GLY A 116 -10.73 1.82 2.86
C GLY A 116 -9.77 3.02 2.77
N ILE A 117 -8.47 2.78 2.54
CA ILE A 117 -7.49 3.87 2.36
C ILE A 117 -7.83 4.72 1.12
N ALA A 118 -8.29 4.10 0.03
CA ALA A 118 -8.75 4.83 -1.14
C ALA A 118 -10.01 5.68 -0.87
N ASN A 119 -10.94 5.18 -0.04
CA ASN A 119 -12.13 5.92 0.37
C ASN A 119 -11.77 7.09 1.29
N MET A 120 -10.76 6.93 2.15
CA MET A 120 -10.17 8.03 2.93
C MET A 120 -9.52 9.09 2.03
N ALA A 121 -8.80 8.67 0.98
CA ALA A 121 -8.27 9.62 0.00
C ALA A 121 -9.38 10.38 -0.74
N TYR A 122 -10.50 9.71 -1.06
CA TYR A 122 -11.66 10.32 -1.70
C TYR A 122 -12.38 11.36 -0.80
N HIS A 123 -12.29 11.19 0.52
CA HIS A 123 -12.84 12.12 1.52
C HIS A 123 -11.73 12.92 2.21
N ASP A 124 -10.82 13.52 1.43
CA ASP A 124 -9.84 14.51 1.92
C ASP A 124 -9.02 14.11 3.16
N SER A 125 -8.63 12.84 3.27
CA SER A 125 -7.90 12.29 4.43
C SER A 125 -8.70 12.27 5.75
N GLU A 126 -10.01 12.12 5.71
CA GLU A 126 -10.82 11.86 6.90
C GLU A 126 -10.63 10.43 7.40
N LEU A 127 -10.12 10.27 8.63
CA LEU A 127 -9.88 8.96 9.24
C LEU A 127 -11.13 8.06 9.26
N GLY A 128 -12.29 8.62 9.61
CA GLY A 128 -13.55 7.87 9.68
C GLY A 128 -14.01 7.33 8.33
N ALA A 129 -13.65 8.01 7.23
CA ALA A 129 -14.00 7.57 5.88
C ALA A 129 -13.33 6.24 5.51
N ALA A 130 -12.17 5.91 6.11
CA ALA A 130 -11.53 4.63 5.90
C ALA A 130 -12.37 3.45 6.41
N PHE A 131 -13.32 3.67 7.32
CA PHE A 131 -14.10 2.61 7.96
C PHE A 131 -15.58 2.64 7.60
N LYS A 132 -15.97 3.44 6.61
CA LYS A 132 -17.35 3.46 6.10
C LYS A 132 -17.62 2.21 5.26
N TYR A 133 -17.80 1.07 5.93
CA TYR A 133 -17.94 -0.25 5.28
C TYR A 133 -19.07 -0.30 4.25
N GLY A 134 -20.18 0.42 4.46
CA GLY A 134 -21.25 0.53 3.47
C GLY A 134 -20.79 1.16 2.15
N GLU A 135 -19.99 2.22 2.21
CA GLU A 135 -19.40 2.85 1.02
C GLU A 135 -18.35 1.94 0.38
N ILE A 136 -17.48 1.33 1.17
CA ILE A 136 -16.42 0.41 0.70
C ILE A 136 -17.03 -0.79 -0.04
N LEU A 137 -18.02 -1.45 0.57
CA LEU A 137 -18.73 -2.57 -0.05
C LEU A 137 -19.50 -2.13 -1.30
N GLY A 138 -20.14 -0.95 -1.25
CA GLY A 138 -20.80 -0.36 -2.40
C GLY A 138 -19.84 -0.09 -3.57
N ARG A 139 -18.63 0.39 -3.28
CA ARG A 139 -17.57 0.59 -4.28
C ARG A 139 -17.09 -0.73 -4.88
N ILE A 140 -16.79 -1.73 -4.05
CA ILE A 140 -16.40 -3.07 -4.51
C ILE A 140 -17.50 -3.71 -5.37
N ALA A 141 -18.77 -3.58 -4.96
CA ALA A 141 -19.91 -4.07 -5.72
C ALA A 141 -20.05 -3.36 -7.08
N LYS A 142 -19.84 -2.04 -7.16
CA LYS A 142 -19.84 -1.27 -8.41
C LYS A 142 -18.72 -1.71 -9.36
N ILE A 143 -17.51 -1.96 -8.84
CA ILE A 143 -16.38 -2.50 -9.61
C ILE A 143 -16.71 -3.92 -10.13
N GLY A 144 -17.50 -4.66 -9.34
CA GLY A 144 -17.86 -6.05 -9.54
C GLY A 144 -16.91 -6.98 -8.79
N TRP A 145 -17.44 -7.71 -7.81
CA TRP A 145 -16.68 -8.59 -6.91
C TRP A 145 -15.70 -9.52 -7.63
N ARG A 146 -16.13 -10.19 -8.70
CA ARG A 146 -15.26 -11.09 -9.48
C ARG A 146 -14.01 -10.36 -9.99
N ARG A 147 -14.18 -9.18 -10.59
CA ARG A 147 -13.06 -8.41 -11.16
C ARG A 147 -12.18 -7.85 -10.06
N TYR A 148 -12.79 -7.36 -8.98
CA TYR A 148 -12.09 -6.84 -7.82
C TYR A 148 -11.19 -7.91 -7.16
N ILE A 149 -11.72 -9.11 -6.91
CA ILE A 149 -10.95 -10.21 -6.31
C ILE A 149 -9.79 -10.63 -7.23
N ILE A 150 -9.99 -10.70 -8.55
CA ILE A 150 -8.89 -10.98 -9.49
C ILE A 150 -7.80 -9.90 -9.37
N TRP A 151 -8.17 -8.62 -9.36
CA TRP A 151 -7.22 -7.53 -9.17
C TRP A 151 -6.48 -7.65 -7.83
N TRP A 152 -7.20 -7.92 -6.73
CA TRP A 152 -6.60 -8.06 -5.40
C TRP A 152 -5.60 -9.23 -5.35
N ILE A 153 -5.94 -10.39 -5.92
CA ILE A 153 -5.02 -11.55 -6.02
C ILE A 153 -3.76 -11.17 -6.80
N VAL A 154 -3.92 -10.56 -7.98
CA VAL A 154 -2.79 -10.16 -8.84
C VAL A 154 -1.90 -9.14 -8.12
N MET A 155 -2.49 -8.14 -7.48
CA MET A 155 -1.75 -7.12 -6.75
C MET A 155 -1.00 -7.69 -5.55
N THR A 156 -1.67 -8.49 -4.72
CA THR A 156 -1.04 -9.13 -3.56
C THR A 156 0.10 -10.06 -3.98
N LEU A 157 -0.05 -10.80 -5.08
CA LEU A 157 1.00 -11.65 -5.63
C LEU A 157 2.21 -10.82 -6.11
N ILE A 158 1.99 -9.80 -6.93
CA ILE A 158 3.07 -8.95 -7.46
C ILE A 158 3.83 -8.27 -6.32
N ILE A 159 3.12 -7.65 -5.38
CA ILE A 159 3.74 -6.92 -4.26
C ILE A 159 4.53 -7.88 -3.37
N THR A 160 3.96 -9.05 -3.04
CA THR A 160 4.65 -10.04 -2.20
C THR A 160 5.89 -10.57 -2.89
N VAL A 161 5.79 -11.02 -4.15
CA VAL A 161 6.93 -11.60 -4.89
C VAL A 161 8.02 -10.56 -5.12
N ALA A 162 7.67 -9.37 -5.63
CA ALA A 162 8.64 -8.30 -5.87
C ALA A 162 9.28 -7.82 -4.56
N GLY A 163 8.49 -7.68 -3.49
CA GLY A 163 8.98 -7.32 -2.17
C GLY A 163 9.96 -8.35 -1.61
N SER A 164 9.67 -9.66 -1.76
CA SER A 164 10.59 -10.73 -1.36
C SER A 164 11.89 -10.70 -2.18
N ILE A 165 11.81 -10.48 -3.50
CA ILE A 165 13.00 -10.34 -4.34
C ILE A 165 13.85 -9.15 -3.91
N ILE A 166 13.23 -7.98 -3.72
CA ILE A 166 13.92 -6.76 -3.25
C ILE A 166 14.56 -7.00 -1.89
N GLY A 167 13.88 -7.67 -0.96
CA GLY A 167 14.41 -7.99 0.36
C GLY A 167 15.60 -8.95 0.31
N ILE A 168 15.50 -10.04 -0.47
CA ILE A 168 16.58 -11.04 -0.61
C ILE A 168 17.78 -10.43 -1.33
N VAL A 169 17.57 -9.85 -2.51
CA VAL A 169 18.65 -9.25 -3.32
C VAL A 169 19.27 -8.08 -2.58
N GLY A 170 18.43 -7.21 -2.00
CA GLY A 170 18.88 -6.11 -1.15
C GLY A 170 19.74 -6.61 0.01
N GLY A 171 19.26 -7.62 0.74
CA GLY A 171 19.98 -8.24 1.86
C GLY A 171 21.34 -8.82 1.46
N ILE A 172 21.42 -9.55 0.35
CA ILE A 172 22.68 -10.10 -0.18
C ILE A 172 23.64 -8.97 -0.55
N LEU A 173 23.13 -7.92 -1.21
CA LEU A 173 23.93 -6.81 -1.69
C LEU A 173 24.28 -5.79 -0.59
N LEU A 174 23.68 -5.87 0.61
CA LEU A 174 24.01 -4.98 1.73
C LEU A 174 25.49 -5.10 2.10
N PHE A 175 26.06 -6.29 1.97
CA PHE A 175 27.50 -6.53 2.17
C PHE A 175 28.39 -5.64 1.27
N TRP A 176 27.89 -5.29 0.09
CA TRP A 176 28.60 -4.49 -0.91
C TRP A 176 28.23 -3.01 -0.90
N VAL A 177 27.52 -2.51 0.13
CA VAL A 177 26.93 -1.15 0.20
C VAL A 177 25.82 -0.89 -0.85
N LEU A 178 25.78 -1.68 -1.94
CA LEU A 178 24.80 -1.60 -3.03
C LEU A 178 23.40 -2.09 -2.63
N GLY A 179 23.26 -2.84 -1.53
CA GLY A 179 21.97 -3.33 -1.06
C GLY A 179 21.02 -2.22 -0.63
N LEU A 180 21.55 -1.13 -0.07
CA LEU A 180 20.74 -0.01 0.42
C LEU A 180 20.00 0.70 -0.74
N PRO A 181 20.66 1.11 -1.84
CA PRO A 181 19.95 1.60 -3.03
C PRO A 181 18.88 0.65 -3.58
N VAL A 182 19.14 -0.66 -3.62
CA VAL A 182 18.18 -1.66 -4.13
C VAL A 182 16.92 -1.71 -3.28
N VAL A 183 17.09 -1.76 -1.96
CA VAL A 183 15.99 -1.74 -0.99
C VAL A 183 15.17 -0.46 -1.14
N LEU A 184 15.83 0.71 -1.12
CA LEU A 184 15.14 1.99 -1.13
C LEU A 184 14.37 2.25 -2.42
N LEU A 185 15.01 2.04 -3.57
CA LEU A 185 14.37 2.25 -4.87
C LEU A 185 13.29 1.20 -5.14
N GLY A 186 13.55 -0.04 -4.73
CA GLY A 186 12.58 -1.13 -4.84
C GLY A 186 11.31 -0.86 -4.03
N TYR A 187 11.43 -0.55 -2.74
CA TYR A 187 10.27 -0.26 -1.90
C TYR A 187 9.54 1.02 -2.34
N SER A 188 10.28 2.06 -2.75
CA SER A 188 9.68 3.28 -3.31
C SER A 188 8.87 3.00 -4.57
N TYR A 189 9.39 2.14 -5.44
CA TYR A 189 8.70 1.69 -6.64
C TYR A 189 7.39 0.99 -6.27
N LEU A 190 7.43 0.04 -5.33
CA LEU A 190 6.24 -0.71 -4.91
C LEU A 190 5.17 0.17 -4.27
N ILE A 191 5.55 1.15 -3.45
CA ILE A 191 4.61 2.11 -2.85
C ILE A 191 3.88 2.91 -3.93
N ILE A 192 4.62 3.45 -4.90
CA ILE A 192 4.05 4.26 -5.98
C ILE A 192 3.15 3.41 -6.89
N PHE A 193 3.61 2.21 -7.26
CA PHE A 193 2.87 1.23 -8.05
C PHE A 193 1.56 0.85 -7.38
N GLN A 194 1.61 0.49 -6.09
CA GLN A 194 0.44 0.05 -5.34
C GLN A 194 -0.60 1.17 -5.19
N ALA A 195 -0.17 2.37 -4.81
CA ALA A 195 -1.05 3.54 -4.68
C ALA A 195 -1.81 3.84 -5.98
N ARG A 196 -1.09 3.82 -7.11
CA ARG A 196 -1.68 4.05 -8.44
C ARG A 196 -2.72 2.99 -8.78
N SER A 197 -2.38 1.73 -8.60
CA SER A 197 -3.26 0.60 -8.96
C SER A 197 -4.55 0.60 -8.14
N ILE A 198 -4.43 0.88 -6.84
CA ILE A 198 -5.58 1.00 -5.93
C ILE A 198 -6.51 2.12 -6.39
N ALA A 199 -5.97 3.29 -6.70
CA ALA A 199 -6.77 4.44 -7.10
C ALA A 199 -7.48 4.23 -8.44
N LEU A 200 -6.79 3.63 -9.43
CA LEU A 200 -7.41 3.29 -10.72
C LEU A 200 -8.55 2.28 -10.56
N THR A 201 -8.35 1.27 -9.70
CA THR A 201 -9.39 0.28 -9.39
C THR A 201 -10.56 0.89 -8.64
N PHE A 202 -10.30 1.78 -7.67
CA PHE A 202 -11.33 2.50 -6.94
C PHE A 202 -12.19 3.41 -7.84
N ALA A 203 -11.59 4.01 -8.86
CA ALA A 203 -12.26 4.88 -9.82
C ALA A 203 -12.98 4.13 -10.97
N SER A 204 -12.84 2.80 -11.05
CA SER A 204 -13.31 1.96 -12.17
C SER A 204 -14.73 1.40 -12.04
#